data_AF-A0A969SR75-F1
#
_entry.id   AF-A0A969SR75-F1
#
_cell.length_a   1.000
_cell.length_b   1.000
_cell.length_c   1.000
_cell.angle_alpha   90.00
_cell.angle_beta   90.00
_cell.angle_gamma   90.00
#
_symmetry.space_group_name_H-M   'P 1'
#
loop_
_entity.id
_entity.type
_entity.pdbx_description
1 polymer ?
#
loop_
_entity_poly.entity_id
_entity_poly.type
_entity_poly.pdbx_seq_one_letter_code
_entity_poly.pdbx_strand_id
1 'polypeptide(L)'
;MIDIVETIKSSASKSEVCEKLKWPNNGRSFKKIDQFVIDYNLNVDFTKLRRKRKYELIKKICPVCQKEFETQKGIKKEKTTCSYSCSNTYYRSGENNPNHKKGSGSRGSSSYRYICFKYHEHKCAVCEEDKILDVHHYDGDNKNNKPENLVPLCPTHHGYWHSKFRVLIKKIVDIYVNNFISKNKKKKHGE
;
A
#
# COMPACT_ATOMS: atom_id res chain seq x y z
N MET A 1 -47.67 10.61 44.43
CA MET A 1 -46.23 10.93 44.38
C MET A 1 -45.59 9.82 43.57
N ILE A 2 -44.92 10.10 42.45
CA ILE A 2 -44.32 9.02 41.63
C ILE A 2 -43.05 8.55 42.35
N ASP A 3 -42.99 7.27 42.70
CA ASP A 3 -41.78 6.67 43.27
C ASP A 3 -40.74 6.50 42.15
N ILE A 4 -39.63 7.23 42.29
CA ILE A 4 -38.50 7.23 41.35
C ILE A 4 -37.88 5.83 41.27
N VAL A 5 -37.78 5.12 42.40
CA VAL A 5 -37.16 3.79 42.47
C VAL A 5 -38.03 2.75 41.76
N GLU A 6 -39.35 2.78 41.98
CA GLU A 6 -40.30 1.91 41.31
C GLU A 6 -40.35 2.18 39.79
N THR A 7 -40.27 3.46 39.40
CA THR A 7 -40.21 3.86 37.99
C THR A 7 -38.93 3.36 37.31
N ILE A 8 -37.80 3.40 38.00
CA ILE A 8 -36.52 2.87 37.50
C ILE A 8 -36.58 1.35 37.32
N LYS A 9 -37.10 0.62 38.32
CA LYS A 9 -37.20 -0.86 38.27
C LYS A 9 -38.15 -1.37 37.18
N SER A 10 -39.24 -0.64 36.92
CA SER A 10 -40.29 -1.03 35.97
C SER A 10 -40.05 -0.58 34.53
N SER A 11 -38.97 0.16 34.26
CA SER A 11 -38.69 0.70 32.92
C SER A 11 -37.66 -0.14 32.17
N ALA A 12 -37.83 -0.29 30.86
CA ALA A 12 -36.90 -1.02 30.00
C ALA A 12 -35.70 -0.16 29.55
N SER A 13 -35.81 1.17 29.63
CA SER A 13 -34.74 2.10 29.22
C SER A 13 -34.70 3.38 30.04
N LYS A 14 -33.55 4.06 30.06
CA LYS A 14 -33.41 5.40 30.69
C LYS A 14 -34.32 6.46 30.05
N SER A 15 -34.60 6.35 28.75
CA SER A 15 -35.54 7.25 28.08
C SER A 15 -36.97 7.06 28.56
N GLU A 16 -37.39 5.82 28.81
CA GLU A 16 -38.70 5.51 29.38
C GLU A 16 -38.83 6.00 30.83
N VAL A 17 -37.76 5.87 31.63
CA VAL A 17 -37.71 6.47 32.98
C VAL A 17 -37.91 7.99 32.89
N CYS A 18 -37.20 8.67 31.98
CA CYS A 18 -37.35 10.11 31.79
C CYS A 18 -38.79 10.48 31.38
N GLU A 19 -39.43 9.71 30.50
CA GLU A 19 -40.81 9.96 30.06
C GLU A 19 -41.82 9.82 31.21
N LYS A 20 -41.75 8.72 31.98
CA LYS A 20 -42.61 8.47 33.15
C LYS A 20 -42.43 9.51 34.25
N LEU A 21 -41.19 9.98 34.46
CA LEU A 21 -40.86 11.03 35.44
C LEU A 21 -41.03 12.47 34.90
N LYS A 22 -41.43 12.63 33.63
CA LYS A 22 -41.49 13.92 32.93
C LYS A 22 -40.17 14.71 32.98
N TRP A 23 -39.05 14.02 32.93
CA TRP A 23 -37.71 14.59 32.84
C TRP A 23 -37.27 14.76 31.38
N PRO A 24 -36.40 15.74 31.07
CA PRO A 24 -35.88 15.90 29.72
C PRO A 24 -35.00 14.70 29.33
N ASN A 25 -35.21 14.17 28.13
CA ASN A 25 -34.47 13.01 27.61
C ASN A 25 -33.07 13.43 27.11
N ASN A 26 -32.16 13.69 28.05
CA ASN A 26 -30.79 14.15 27.80
C ASN A 26 -29.77 13.51 28.75
N GLY A 27 -28.49 13.75 28.49
CA GLY A 27 -27.40 13.16 29.26
C GLY A 27 -27.39 13.54 30.75
N ARG A 28 -27.94 14.71 31.14
CA ARG A 28 -28.00 15.13 32.55
C ARG A 28 -29.02 14.30 33.32
N SER A 29 -30.19 14.06 32.74
CA SER A 29 -31.21 13.19 33.34
C SER A 29 -30.72 11.74 33.43
N PHE A 30 -30.01 11.24 32.42
CA PHE A 30 -29.43 9.90 32.47
C PHE A 30 -28.42 9.72 33.58
N LYS A 31 -27.51 10.70 33.78
CA LYS A 31 -26.58 10.69 34.91
C LYS A 31 -27.31 10.69 36.25
N LYS A 32 -28.42 11.43 36.36
CA LYS A 32 -29.24 11.44 37.57
C LYS A 32 -29.86 10.07 37.83
N ILE A 33 -30.34 9.38 36.80
CA ILE A 33 -30.85 7.99 36.90
C ILE A 33 -29.72 7.05 37.33
N ASP A 34 -28.53 7.16 36.74
CA ASP A 34 -27.36 6.35 37.13
C ASP A 34 -27.00 6.55 38.61
N GLN A 35 -27.05 7.79 39.10
CA GLN A 35 -26.81 8.09 40.50
C GLN A 35 -27.85 7.43 41.41
N PHE A 36 -29.14 7.46 41.05
CA PHE A 36 -30.19 6.76 41.80
C PHE A 36 -29.99 5.24 41.81
N VAL A 37 -29.51 4.66 40.70
CA VAL A 37 -29.20 3.23 40.64
C VAL A 37 -28.08 2.87 41.62
N ILE A 38 -27.05 3.72 41.73
CA ILE A 38 -25.94 3.55 42.67
C ILE A 38 -26.40 3.75 44.11
N ASP A 39 -27.04 4.89 44.41
CA ASP A 39 -27.42 5.29 45.76
C ASP A 39 -28.39 4.30 46.42
N TYR A 40 -29.29 3.71 45.63
CA TYR A 40 -30.29 2.75 46.09
C TYR A 40 -29.92 1.29 45.78
N ASN A 41 -28.70 1.03 45.31
CA ASN A 41 -28.18 -0.30 44.96
C ASN A 41 -29.16 -1.13 44.10
N LEU A 42 -29.69 -0.51 43.04
CA LEU A 42 -30.72 -1.11 42.19
C LEU A 42 -30.10 -2.09 41.19
N ASN A 43 -30.62 -3.32 41.14
CA ASN A 43 -30.22 -4.32 40.14
C ASN A 43 -30.97 -4.11 38.81
N VAL A 44 -30.62 -3.04 38.09
CA VAL A 44 -31.17 -2.72 36.77
C VAL A 44 -30.05 -2.60 35.74
N ASP A 45 -30.26 -3.21 34.57
CA ASP A 45 -29.30 -3.15 33.47
C ASP A 45 -29.95 -2.56 32.21
N PHE A 46 -29.87 -1.23 32.09
CA PHE A 46 -30.34 -0.49 30.92
C PHE A 46 -29.47 -0.69 29.66
N THR A 47 -28.38 -1.45 29.74
CA THR A 47 -27.49 -1.73 28.59
C THR A 47 -27.97 -2.91 27.74
N LYS A 48 -28.98 -3.67 28.21
CA LYS A 48 -29.46 -4.90 27.56
C LYS A 48 -30.31 -4.68 26.30
N LEU A 49 -30.66 -3.44 25.95
CA LEU A 49 -31.29 -3.12 24.65
C LEU A 49 -30.25 -3.15 23.52
N ARG A 50 -29.67 -4.34 23.25
CA ARG A 50 -28.86 -4.56 22.06
C ARG A 50 -29.78 -4.50 20.85
N ARG A 51 -29.84 -3.33 20.19
CA ARG A 51 -30.47 -3.19 18.86
C ARG A 51 -29.94 -4.33 17.97
N LYS A 52 -30.85 -5.08 17.35
CA LYS A 52 -30.49 -6.15 16.41
C LYS A 52 -29.57 -5.53 15.35
N ARG A 53 -28.34 -6.04 15.26
CA ARG A 53 -27.37 -5.51 14.29
C ARG A 53 -27.91 -5.76 12.88
N LYS A 54 -27.87 -4.73 12.03
CA LYS A 54 -28.32 -4.82 10.63
C LYS A 54 -27.48 -5.82 9.81
N TYR A 55 -26.19 -5.91 10.12
CA TYR A 55 -25.23 -6.74 9.39
C TYR A 55 -24.65 -7.82 10.32
N GLU A 56 -24.49 -9.02 9.76
CA GLU A 56 -23.83 -10.15 10.41
C GLU A 56 -22.34 -9.86 10.66
N LEU A 57 -21.82 -10.32 11.80
CA LEU A 57 -20.38 -10.28 12.06
C LEU A 57 -19.71 -11.52 11.48
N ILE A 58 -18.60 -11.29 10.79
CA ILE A 58 -17.74 -12.34 10.23
C ILE A 58 -16.30 -12.12 10.69
N LYS A 59 -15.56 -13.22 10.81
CA LYS A 59 -14.13 -13.22 11.08
C LYS A 59 -13.34 -13.25 9.77
N LYS A 60 -12.26 -12.46 9.71
CA LYS A 60 -11.34 -12.40 8.57
C LYS A 60 -9.90 -12.38 9.08
N ILE A 61 -8.98 -12.82 8.22
CA ILE A 61 -7.53 -12.72 8.46
C ILE A 61 -7.01 -11.46 7.79
N CYS A 62 -6.27 -10.63 8.53
CA CYS A 62 -5.67 -9.42 7.98
C CYS A 62 -4.53 -9.78 7.01
N PRO A 63 -4.52 -9.30 5.76
CA PRO A 63 -3.46 -9.61 4.79
C PRO A 63 -2.09 -8.99 5.14
N VAL A 64 -2.05 -8.04 6.10
CA VAL A 64 -0.81 -7.34 6.48
C VAL A 64 -0.13 -7.96 7.68
N CYS A 65 -0.89 -8.27 8.74
CA CYS A 65 -0.32 -8.76 10.01
C CYS A 65 -0.80 -10.16 10.38
N GLN A 66 -1.61 -10.80 9.51
CA GLN A 66 -2.13 -12.16 9.65
C GLN A 66 -2.97 -12.42 10.92
N LYS A 67 -3.34 -11.37 11.65
CA LYS A 67 -4.23 -11.47 12.81
C LYS A 67 -5.68 -11.62 12.37
N GLU A 68 -6.42 -12.46 13.07
CA GLU A 68 -7.87 -12.55 12.95
C GLU A 68 -8.53 -11.26 13.49
N PHE A 69 -9.56 -10.79 12.79
CA PHE A 69 -10.36 -9.65 13.21
C PHE A 69 -11.82 -9.82 12.79
N GLU A 70 -12.71 -9.17 13.52
CA GLU A 70 -14.14 -9.16 13.22
C GLU A 70 -14.52 -7.97 12.34
N THR A 71 -15.37 -8.22 11.34
CA THR A 71 -15.96 -7.18 10.50
C THR A 71 -17.40 -7.50 10.17
N GLN A 72 -18.12 -6.52 9.62
CA GLN A 72 -19.52 -6.68 9.23
C GLN A 72 -19.58 -7.09 7.75
N LYS A 73 -20.38 -8.11 7.43
CA LYS A 73 -20.59 -8.58 6.06
C LYS A 73 -21.62 -7.71 5.34
N GLY A 74 -21.34 -7.29 4.11
CA GLY A 74 -22.31 -6.63 3.23
C GLY A 74 -22.50 -5.12 3.49
N ILE A 75 -21.60 -4.49 4.23
CA ILE A 75 -21.52 -3.03 4.37
C ILE A 75 -20.73 -2.44 3.18
N LYS A 76 -21.15 -1.27 2.68
CA LYS A 76 -20.47 -0.52 1.59
C LYS A 76 -18.96 -0.32 1.78
N LYS A 77 -18.50 -0.26 3.05
CA LYS A 77 -17.10 -0.14 3.46
C LYS A 77 -16.67 -1.33 4.34
N GLU A 78 -16.91 -2.54 3.86
CA GLU A 78 -16.43 -3.76 4.51
C GLU A 78 -14.90 -3.73 4.67
N LYS A 79 -14.39 -4.11 5.85
CA LYS A 79 -12.96 -3.99 6.13
C LYS A 79 -12.19 -5.18 5.55
N THR A 80 -11.07 -4.87 4.92
CA THR A 80 -10.07 -5.84 4.44
C THR A 80 -8.95 -6.06 5.46
N THR A 81 -8.62 -5.03 6.24
CA THR A 81 -7.52 -5.07 7.23
C THR A 81 -8.05 -4.85 8.64
N CYS A 82 -7.32 -5.39 9.63
CA CYS A 82 -7.72 -5.32 11.04
C CYS A 82 -7.64 -3.92 11.66
N SER A 83 -6.78 -3.04 11.12
CA SER A 83 -6.51 -1.72 11.70
C SER A 83 -6.26 -0.65 10.63
N TYR A 84 -6.29 0.62 11.05
CA TYR A 84 -5.93 1.76 10.20
C TYR A 84 -4.47 1.72 9.75
N SER A 85 -3.55 1.30 10.64
CA SER A 85 -2.14 1.09 10.30
C SER A 85 -1.99 0.04 9.19
N CYS A 86 -2.63 -1.13 9.35
CA CYS A 86 -2.61 -2.16 8.32
C CYS A 86 -3.29 -1.70 7.01
N SER A 87 -4.35 -0.90 7.10
CA SER A 87 -5.00 -0.31 5.91
C SER A 87 -4.01 0.57 5.14
N ASN A 88 -3.25 1.43 5.84
CA ASN A 88 -2.22 2.25 5.19
C ASN A 88 -1.17 1.38 4.51
N THR A 89 -0.69 0.33 5.16
CA THR A 89 0.27 -0.59 4.54
C THR A 89 -0.31 -1.27 3.31
N TYR A 90 -1.56 -1.73 3.38
CA TYR A 90 -2.19 -2.49 2.31
C TYR A 90 -2.54 -1.64 1.07
N TYR A 91 -2.98 -0.40 1.26
CA TYR A 91 -3.45 0.47 0.17
C TYR A 91 -2.46 1.54 -0.28
N ARG A 92 -1.32 1.75 0.40
CA ARG A 92 -0.33 2.78 -0.01
C ARG A 92 0.79 2.25 -0.90
N SER A 93 1.01 0.94 -0.96
CA SER A 93 2.06 0.33 -1.78
C SER A 93 1.54 -0.89 -2.56
N GLY A 94 2.25 -1.26 -3.62
CA GLY A 94 1.89 -2.38 -4.48
C GLY A 94 0.64 -2.13 -5.33
N GLU A 95 0.17 -3.20 -5.99
CA GLU A 95 -0.90 -3.14 -6.99
C GLU A 95 -2.25 -2.64 -6.46
N ASN A 96 -2.47 -2.73 -5.14
CA ASN A 96 -3.71 -2.30 -4.48
C ASN A 96 -3.78 -0.80 -4.20
N ASN A 97 -2.70 -0.04 -4.46
CA ASN A 97 -2.74 1.42 -4.37
C ASN A 97 -3.39 2.00 -5.64
N PRO A 98 -4.45 2.84 -5.53
CA PRO A 98 -5.09 3.48 -6.69
C PRO A 98 -4.12 4.31 -7.55
N ASN A 99 -3.04 4.81 -6.94
CA ASN A 99 -1.98 5.55 -7.61
C ASN A 99 -0.80 4.64 -8.03
N HIS A 100 -0.93 3.32 -7.93
CA HIS A 100 0.09 2.37 -8.39
C HIS A 100 0.17 2.38 -9.91
N LYS A 101 1.08 3.18 -10.45
CA LYS A 101 1.40 3.12 -11.87
C LYS A 101 2.20 1.85 -12.12
N LYS A 102 1.59 0.85 -12.78
CA LYS A 102 2.35 -0.23 -13.41
C LYS A 102 3.40 0.41 -14.32
N GLY A 103 4.67 0.36 -13.92
CA GLY A 103 5.78 0.90 -14.71
C GLY A 103 6.25 2.33 -14.41
N SER A 104 5.86 2.99 -13.31
CA SER A 104 6.48 4.29 -12.95
C SER A 104 6.94 4.41 -11.49
N GLY A 105 8.27 4.29 -11.30
CA GLY A 105 9.08 4.83 -10.20
C GLY A 105 8.72 4.37 -8.78
N SER A 106 9.47 3.49 -8.12
CA SER A 106 10.92 3.56 -7.88
C SER A 106 11.49 2.15 -7.73
N ARG A 107 12.57 1.84 -8.46
CA ARG A 107 13.21 0.50 -8.56
C ARG A 107 12.33 -0.58 -9.22
N GLY A 108 11.59 -0.19 -10.26
CA GLY A 108 10.80 -1.10 -11.09
C GLY A 108 11.69 -2.07 -11.88
N SER A 109 11.37 -3.35 -11.76
CA SER A 109 11.88 -4.52 -12.48
C SER A 109 11.74 -4.47 -14.01
N SER A 110 11.34 -3.34 -14.59
CA SER A 110 11.25 -3.08 -16.04
C SER A 110 12.12 -1.91 -16.51
N SER A 111 13.01 -1.38 -15.66
CA SER A 111 13.95 -0.35 -16.12
C SER A 111 14.97 -0.97 -17.09
N TYR A 112 15.14 -0.37 -18.26
CA TYR A 112 16.23 -0.68 -19.20
C TYR A 112 17.59 -0.78 -18.49
N ARG A 113 17.77 -0.02 -17.41
CA ARG A 113 18.91 -0.12 -16.51
C ARG A 113 19.09 -1.51 -15.89
N TYR A 114 18.03 -2.09 -15.34
CA TYR A 114 18.06 -3.46 -14.80
C TYR A 114 18.39 -4.48 -15.90
N ILE A 115 17.78 -4.36 -17.07
CA ILE A 115 18.08 -5.26 -18.20
C ILE A 115 19.55 -5.14 -18.59
N CYS A 116 20.07 -3.92 -18.74
CA CYS A 116 21.47 -3.70 -19.08
C CYS A 116 22.41 -4.41 -18.10
N PHE A 117 22.31 -4.15 -16.80
CA PHE A 117 23.24 -4.73 -15.81
C PHE A 117 22.95 -6.19 -15.45
N LYS A 118 21.87 -6.78 -15.99
CA LYS A 118 21.67 -8.23 -15.95
C LYS A 118 22.54 -8.96 -16.98
N TYR A 119 22.80 -8.34 -18.13
CA TYR A 119 23.51 -8.98 -19.25
C TYR A 119 24.92 -8.42 -19.49
N HIS A 120 25.16 -7.18 -19.08
CA HIS A 120 26.43 -6.49 -19.21
C HIS A 120 27.09 -6.35 -17.85
N GLU A 121 28.42 -6.29 -17.85
CA GLU A 121 29.17 -5.91 -16.65
C GLU A 121 28.81 -4.48 -16.21
N HIS A 122 28.84 -4.25 -14.90
CA HIS A 122 28.64 -2.91 -14.32
C HIS A 122 29.90 -2.05 -14.49
N LYS A 123 30.31 -1.83 -15.75
CA LYS A 123 31.48 -1.03 -16.15
C LYS A 123 31.17 -0.21 -17.40
N CYS A 124 31.77 0.97 -17.51
CA CYS A 124 31.68 1.80 -18.69
C CYS A 124 32.34 1.09 -19.88
N ALA A 125 31.60 0.94 -20.99
CA ALA A 125 32.09 0.31 -22.21
C ALA A 125 33.30 1.02 -22.86
N VAL A 126 33.65 2.24 -22.41
CA VAL A 126 34.73 3.06 -22.96
C VAL A 126 35.95 3.16 -22.04
N CYS A 127 35.74 3.33 -20.73
CA CYS A 127 36.82 3.69 -19.80
C CYS A 127 36.82 2.90 -18.49
N GLU A 128 36.05 1.81 -18.42
CA GLU A 128 36.00 0.87 -17.29
C GLU A 128 35.53 1.41 -15.93
N GLU A 129 35.22 2.71 -15.80
CA GLU A 129 34.54 3.29 -14.63
C GLU A 129 33.36 2.41 -14.19
N ASP A 130 33.26 2.10 -12.90
CA ASP A 130 32.35 1.08 -12.36
C ASP A 130 31.46 1.59 -11.22
N LYS A 131 31.67 2.81 -10.73
CA LYS A 131 30.91 3.40 -9.61
C LYS A 131 29.69 4.14 -10.10
N ILE A 132 29.85 5.07 -11.04
CA ILE A 132 28.77 5.91 -11.55
C ILE A 132 28.55 5.62 -13.03
N LEU A 133 27.48 4.87 -13.30
CA LEU A 133 27.08 4.47 -14.65
C LEU A 133 25.67 4.91 -14.98
N ASP A 134 25.46 5.14 -16.26
CA ASP A 134 24.19 5.33 -16.93
C ASP A 134 24.06 4.29 -18.06
N VAL A 135 22.85 4.16 -18.63
CA VAL A 135 22.57 3.21 -19.71
C VAL A 135 22.05 3.95 -20.92
N HIS A 136 22.68 3.68 -22.06
CA HIS A 136 22.38 4.30 -23.34
C HIS A 136 21.74 3.30 -24.31
N HIS A 137 20.73 3.74 -25.07
CA HIS A 137 20.14 2.98 -26.17
C HIS A 137 20.92 3.25 -27.47
N TYR A 138 21.71 2.29 -27.93
CA TYR A 138 22.65 2.44 -29.05
C TYR A 138 22.00 2.91 -30.36
N ASP A 139 20.78 2.46 -30.64
CA ASP A 139 19.97 2.87 -31.81
C ASP A 139 19.23 4.21 -31.62
N GLY A 140 19.23 4.78 -30.41
CA GLY A 140 18.49 5.98 -30.06
C GLY A 140 17.00 5.77 -29.80
N ASP A 141 16.47 4.56 -29.93
CA ASP A 141 15.08 4.22 -29.61
C ASP A 141 14.94 3.82 -28.13
N ASN A 142 14.38 4.71 -27.32
CA ASN A 142 14.17 4.49 -25.88
C ASN A 142 13.16 3.37 -25.56
N LYS A 143 12.47 2.81 -26.57
CA LYS A 143 11.57 1.67 -26.41
C LYS A 143 12.27 0.34 -26.67
N ASN A 144 13.41 0.32 -27.38
CA ASN A 144 14.13 -0.90 -27.70
C ASN A 144 15.02 -1.36 -26.54
N ASN A 145 14.44 -2.12 -25.61
CA ASN A 145 15.14 -2.60 -24.41
C ASN A 145 15.84 -3.96 -24.60
N LYS A 146 16.18 -4.36 -25.83
CA LYS A 146 16.98 -5.56 -26.08
C LYS A 146 18.36 -5.41 -25.43
N PRO A 147 18.92 -6.44 -24.77
CA PRO A 147 20.23 -6.33 -24.12
C PRO A 147 21.32 -5.80 -25.04
N GLU A 148 21.36 -6.22 -26.30
CA GLU A 148 22.33 -5.77 -27.31
C GLU A 148 22.19 -4.29 -27.71
N ASN A 149 21.05 -3.66 -27.43
CA ASN A 149 20.82 -2.24 -27.69
C ASN A 149 21.19 -1.37 -26.48
N LEU A 150 21.43 -1.96 -25.31
CA LEU A 150 21.71 -1.24 -24.07
C LEU A 150 23.21 -1.23 -23.80
N VAL A 151 23.79 -0.05 -23.66
CA VAL A 151 25.24 0.14 -23.46
C VAL A 151 25.49 0.84 -22.12
N PRO A 152 26.26 0.24 -21.20
CA PRO A 152 26.66 0.90 -19.97
C PRO A 152 27.74 1.95 -20.26
N LEU A 153 27.49 3.21 -19.89
CA LEU A 153 28.42 4.34 -20.06
C LEU A 153 28.49 5.16 -18.77
N CYS A 154 29.66 5.70 -18.42
CA CYS A 154 29.72 6.71 -17.36
C CYS A 154 29.09 8.04 -17.85
N PRO A 155 28.68 8.96 -16.94
CA PRO A 155 28.05 10.22 -17.33
C PRO A 155 28.82 11.03 -18.38
N THR A 156 30.15 11.03 -18.30
CA THR A 156 31.03 11.71 -19.27
C THR A 156 30.89 11.12 -20.67
N HIS A 157 31.03 9.80 -20.81
CA HIS A 157 30.95 9.14 -22.11
C HIS A 157 29.51 9.07 -22.64
N HIS A 158 28.51 9.01 -21.76
CA HIS A 158 27.11 9.18 -22.16
C HIS A 158 26.88 10.59 -22.74
N GLY A 159 27.45 11.62 -22.10
CA GLY A 159 27.44 12.99 -22.63
C GLY A 159 28.18 13.12 -23.96
N TYR A 160 29.33 12.46 -24.12
CA TYR A 160 30.06 12.45 -25.40
C TYR A 160 29.21 11.88 -26.53
N TRP A 161 28.49 10.79 -26.28
CA TRP A 161 27.62 10.17 -27.28
C TRP A 161 26.54 11.10 -27.82
N HIS A 162 25.96 11.95 -26.97
CA HIS A 162 24.94 12.94 -27.34
C HIS A 162 25.50 14.27 -27.82
N SER A 163 26.82 14.37 -28.04
CA SER A 163 27.50 15.61 -28.41
C SER A 163 28.32 15.46 -29.69
N LYS A 164 28.96 16.55 -30.12
CA LYS A 164 29.96 16.53 -31.20
C LYS A 164 31.15 15.61 -30.91
N PHE A 165 31.40 15.25 -29.65
CA PHE A 165 32.48 14.36 -29.24
C PHE A 165 32.15 12.87 -29.43
N ARG A 166 30.96 12.51 -29.94
CA ARG A 166 30.57 11.13 -30.23
C ARG A 166 31.63 10.40 -31.05
N VAL A 167 32.24 11.09 -32.01
CA VAL A 167 33.30 10.55 -32.89
C VAL A 167 34.49 9.96 -32.11
N LEU A 168 34.79 10.47 -30.92
CA LEU A 168 35.90 10.00 -30.09
C LEU A 168 35.64 8.60 -29.49
N ILE A 169 34.37 8.27 -29.25
CA ILE A 169 33.99 7.02 -28.57
C ILE A 169 33.21 6.06 -29.45
N LYS A 170 32.70 6.52 -30.60
CA LYS A 170 31.80 5.73 -31.45
C LYS A 170 32.41 4.38 -31.80
N LYS A 171 33.65 4.37 -32.28
CA LYS A 171 34.35 3.14 -32.67
C LYS A 171 34.48 2.15 -31.51
N ILE A 172 34.74 2.64 -30.30
CA ILE A 172 34.88 1.80 -29.09
C ILE A 172 33.54 1.17 -28.72
N VAL A 173 32.47 1.97 -28.73
CA VAL A 173 31.10 1.49 -28.44
C VAL A 173 30.63 0.51 -29.52
N ASP A 174 30.88 0.78 -30.80
CA ASP A 174 30.54 -0.12 -31.91
C ASP A 174 31.22 -1.49 -31.71
N ILE A 175 32.50 -1.50 -31.34
CA ILE A 175 33.26 -2.72 -31.04
C ILE A 175 32.64 -3.46 -29.84
N TYR A 176 32.32 -2.73 -28.77
CA TYR A 176 31.67 -3.30 -27.58
C TYR A 176 30.36 -4.03 -27.92
N VAL A 177 29.45 -3.36 -28.65
CA VAL A 177 28.14 -3.92 -29.05
C VAL A 177 28.33 -5.13 -29.96
N ASN A 178 29.21 -5.04 -30.96
CA ASN A 178 29.48 -6.15 -31.88
C ASN A 178 30.07 -7.37 -31.17
N ASN A 179 30.97 -7.16 -30.20
CA ASN A 179 31.53 -8.22 -29.38
C ASN A 179 30.44 -8.89 -28.52
N PHE A 180 29.53 -8.12 -27.93
CA PHE A 180 28.42 -8.64 -27.15
C PHE A 180 27.47 -9.50 -28.00
N ILE A 181 27.07 -9.01 -29.18
CA ILE A 181 26.22 -9.74 -30.13
C ILE A 181 26.90 -11.05 -30.55
N SER A 182 28.19 -11.01 -30.89
CA SER A 182 28.95 -12.18 -31.34
C SER A 182 29.08 -13.24 -30.25
N LYS A 183 29.34 -12.83 -28.99
CA LYS A 183 29.37 -13.73 -27.83
C LYS A 183 28.02 -14.40 -27.59
N ASN A 184 26.92 -13.66 -27.72
CA ASN A 184 25.57 -14.21 -27.53
C ASN A 184 25.14 -15.15 -28.65
N LYS A 185 25.60 -14.94 -29.90
CA LYS A 185 25.38 -15.89 -31.00
C LYS A 185 26.10 -17.23 -30.75
N LYS A 186 27.35 -17.19 -30.27
CA LYS A 186 28.12 -18.41 -29.95
C LYS A 186 27.47 -19.23 -28.83
N LYS A 187 26.88 -18.59 -27.82
CA LYS A 187 26.15 -19.28 -26.74
C LYS A 187 24.88 -20.00 -27.21
N LYS A 188 24.25 -19.55 -28.31
CA LYS A 188 23.00 -20.15 -28.83
C LYS A 188 23.20 -21.34 -29.77
N HIS A 189 24.43 -21.63 -30.19
CA HIS A 189 24.76 -22.72 -31.13
C HIS A 189 25.69 -23.78 -30.51
N GLY A 190 25.87 -23.74 -29.19
CA GLY A 190 26.71 -24.68 -28.44
C GLY A 190 25.97 -25.41 -27.32
N GLU A 191 24.64 -25.54 -27.44
CA GLU A 191 23.78 -26.40 -26.62
C GLU A 191 23.23 -27.54 -27.48
#